data_AF-A0A1B3X7A9-F1
#
_entry.id   AF-A0A1B3X7A9-F1
#
_cell.length_a   1.000
_cell.length_b   1.000
_cell.length_c   1.000
_cell.angle_alpha   90.00
_cell.angle_beta   90.00
_cell.angle_gamma   90.00
#
_symmetry.space_group_name_H-M   'P 1'
#
loop_
_entity.id
_entity.type
_entity.pdbx_description
1 polymer ?
#
loop_
_entity_poly.entity_id
_entity_poly.type
_entity_poly.pdbx_seq_one_letter_code
_entity_poly.pdbx_strand_id
1 'polypeptide(L)'
;MFSIITYTPYTTDLSTTLPPWAFRRGWVIWNEHQHVADVPAQDYLIIGWNPFYAAGKTSVENALHPGVSIHETVDYFEKEVQAFLEEFQKITAARVLEYQEIMDVLSFSLSMGEDRQELPDCPLYMDALLSQDIDFEFGGNDIFINGKRVCAVSMLIPYELDEIYSRLEHMTYRHTRRLLLFNEKEAKRDFLRYTGRWFPTRSVLRRMATEDIISVYNGYYTDTFLFHLDQANDEPFRAFFTDMLDRECVPYIVEEFNLKKVFWGSLPGLYLANADPTVIGFQDLSEFLHAHIEVKKETEDILEKAQNSLVEVSVDVNEYIEDRGHEGGEV
;
A
#
# COMPACT_ATOMS: atom_id res chain seq x y z
N MET A 1 1.17 15.98 -11.84
CA MET A 1 1.00 15.14 -13.06
C MET A 1 0.75 13.72 -12.61
N PHE A 2 -0.03 12.94 -13.33
CA PHE A 2 -0.16 11.51 -13.05
C PHE A 2 -0.43 10.74 -14.35
N SER A 3 -0.17 9.43 -14.31
CA SER A 3 -0.48 8.47 -15.38
C SER A 3 -1.11 7.23 -14.76
N ILE A 4 -1.97 6.54 -15.51
CA ILE A 4 -2.63 5.30 -15.09
C ILE A 4 -2.17 4.17 -16.00
N ILE A 5 -1.69 3.09 -15.40
CA ILE A 5 -1.31 1.85 -16.06
C ILE A 5 -2.33 0.79 -15.65
N THR A 6 -3.03 0.20 -16.62
CA THR A 6 -3.79 -1.02 -16.38
C THR A 6 -2.84 -2.21 -16.47
N TYR A 7 -3.03 -3.20 -15.59
CA TYR A 7 -2.21 -4.41 -15.61
C TYR A 7 -3.01 -5.64 -15.18
N THR A 8 -2.48 -6.83 -15.48
CA THR A 8 -3.06 -8.09 -15.03
C THR A 8 -2.38 -8.52 -13.73
N PRO A 9 -3.12 -8.92 -12.67
CA PRO A 9 -2.52 -9.55 -11.50
C PRO A 9 -1.60 -10.70 -11.91
N TYR A 10 -0.47 -10.84 -11.23
CA TYR A 10 0.58 -11.75 -11.65
C TYR A 10 1.17 -12.50 -10.47
N THR A 11 1.83 -13.62 -10.75
CA THR A 11 2.52 -14.44 -9.77
C THR A 11 4.02 -14.22 -9.87
N THR A 12 4.71 -14.12 -8.73
CA THR A 12 6.17 -13.97 -8.69
C THR A 12 6.78 -14.75 -7.53
N ASP A 13 7.96 -15.34 -7.76
CA ASP A 13 8.79 -15.95 -6.72
C ASP A 13 9.91 -15.00 -6.25
N LEU A 14 9.79 -13.71 -6.60
CA LEU A 14 10.77 -12.64 -6.37
C LEU A 14 12.13 -12.85 -7.06
N SER A 15 12.26 -13.82 -7.98
CA SER A 15 13.48 -13.99 -8.78
C SER A 15 13.60 -12.97 -9.92
N THR A 16 12.46 -12.51 -10.44
CA THR A 16 12.35 -11.47 -11.45
C THR A 16 11.49 -10.36 -10.88
N THR A 17 12.11 -9.23 -10.55
CA THR A 17 11.43 -8.10 -9.93
C THR A 17 11.64 -6.82 -10.72
N LEU A 18 10.77 -5.86 -10.43
CA LEU A 18 10.93 -4.49 -10.88
C LEU A 18 12.24 -3.92 -10.30
N PRO A 19 13.12 -3.28 -11.10
CA PRO A 19 14.31 -2.64 -10.54
C PRO A 19 13.91 -1.56 -9.53
N PRO A 20 14.74 -1.22 -8.53
CA PRO A 20 14.37 -0.20 -7.56
C PRO A 20 14.33 1.19 -8.21
N TRP A 21 13.16 1.85 -8.17
CA TRP A 21 13.04 3.27 -8.55
C TRP A 21 13.37 4.15 -7.36
N ALA A 22 14.23 5.16 -7.57
CA ALA A 22 14.70 6.09 -6.54
C ALA A 22 13.65 7.16 -6.16
N PHE A 23 12.41 6.72 -5.93
CA PHE A 23 11.30 7.55 -5.53
C PHE A 23 11.62 8.31 -4.23
N ARG A 24 11.00 9.49 -4.10
CA ARG A 24 11.23 10.44 -3.01
C ARG A 24 10.00 11.32 -2.83
N ARG A 25 10.02 12.15 -1.79
CA ARG A 25 8.89 13.03 -1.49
C ARG A 25 8.41 13.83 -2.72
N GLY A 26 7.11 13.80 -2.93
CA GLY A 26 6.43 14.36 -4.11
C GLY A 26 6.07 13.32 -5.16
N TRP A 27 6.62 12.11 -5.08
CA TRP A 27 6.10 10.94 -5.81
C TRP A 27 5.07 10.21 -4.96
N VAL A 28 4.09 9.63 -5.64
CA VAL A 28 3.02 8.84 -5.03
C VAL A 28 2.59 7.76 -6.00
N ILE A 29 2.29 6.58 -5.48
CA ILE A 29 1.66 5.51 -6.25
C ILE A 29 0.36 5.09 -5.58
N TRP A 30 -0.63 4.75 -6.40
CA TRP A 30 -1.83 4.03 -5.97
C TRP A 30 -1.88 2.71 -6.70
N ASN A 31 -2.24 1.65 -5.99
CA ASN A 31 -2.76 0.45 -6.58
C ASN A 31 -4.27 0.44 -6.32
N GLU A 32 -5.05 0.48 -7.39
CA GLU A 32 -6.50 0.52 -7.32
C GLU A 32 -7.09 -0.69 -8.03
N HIS A 33 -7.85 -1.47 -7.28
CA HIS A 33 -8.65 -2.59 -7.74
C HIS A 33 -10.10 -2.14 -7.81
N GLN A 34 -10.67 -2.14 -9.02
CA GLN A 34 -12.05 -1.76 -9.27
C GLN A 34 -12.85 -2.99 -9.65
N HIS A 35 -13.92 -3.26 -8.90
CA HIS A 35 -14.75 -4.43 -9.12
C HIS A 35 -16.22 -4.02 -9.24
N VAL A 36 -16.85 -4.44 -10.33
CA VAL A 36 -18.30 -4.34 -10.54
C VAL A 36 -18.89 -5.71 -10.25
N ALA A 37 -19.99 -5.75 -9.51
CA ALA A 37 -20.68 -7.00 -9.18
C ALA A 37 -20.83 -7.91 -10.42
N ASP A 38 -20.40 -9.16 -10.27
CA ASP A 38 -20.50 -10.23 -11.28
C ASP A 38 -19.75 -9.97 -12.62
N VAL A 39 -18.82 -9.01 -12.64
CA VAL A 39 -17.94 -8.70 -13.79
C VAL A 39 -16.48 -8.89 -13.35
N PRO A 40 -15.56 -9.36 -14.23
CA PRO A 40 -14.15 -9.43 -13.87
C PRO A 40 -13.60 -8.08 -13.41
N ALA A 41 -12.94 -8.07 -12.25
CA ALA A 41 -12.28 -6.89 -11.74
C ALA A 41 -11.12 -6.43 -12.62
N GLN A 42 -10.76 -5.15 -12.49
CA GLN A 42 -9.60 -4.58 -13.17
C GLN A 42 -8.66 -3.89 -12.16
N ASP A 43 -7.36 -4.13 -12.34
CA ASP A 43 -6.31 -3.55 -11.52
C ASP A 43 -5.55 -2.44 -12.26
N TYR A 44 -5.29 -1.37 -11.53
CA TYR A 44 -4.62 -0.18 -12.01
C TYR A 44 -3.46 0.20 -11.08
N LEU A 45 -2.34 0.60 -11.68
CA LEU A 45 -1.24 1.28 -11.02
C LEU A 45 -1.23 2.73 -11.48
N ILE A 46 -1.42 3.65 -10.54
CA ILE A 46 -1.47 5.08 -10.81
C ILE A 46 -0.21 5.70 -10.25
N ILE A 47 0.57 6.36 -11.10
CA ILE A 47 1.82 7.03 -10.71
C ILE A 47 1.57 8.53 -10.74
N GLY A 48 1.74 9.19 -9.60
CA GLY A 48 1.63 10.64 -9.46
C GLY A 48 2.95 11.28 -9.10
N TRP A 49 3.22 12.45 -9.70
CA TRP A 49 4.36 13.28 -9.37
C TRP A 49 3.96 14.75 -9.21
N ASN A 50 4.30 15.30 -8.06
CA ASN A 50 4.20 16.71 -7.72
C ASN A 50 5.61 17.32 -7.70
N PRO A 51 6.03 18.04 -8.77
CA PRO A 51 7.38 18.61 -8.87
C PRO A 51 7.60 19.75 -7.87
N PHE A 52 8.77 19.78 -7.23
CA PHE A 52 9.15 20.82 -6.28
C PHE A 52 10.01 21.88 -6.95
N TYR A 53 9.42 23.06 -7.12
CA TYR A 53 10.06 24.25 -7.69
C TYR A 53 10.61 25.14 -6.57
N ALA A 54 11.93 25.30 -6.51
CA ALA A 54 12.58 26.19 -5.55
C ALA A 54 12.92 27.54 -6.19
N ALA A 55 12.71 28.62 -5.44
CA ALA A 55 13.01 29.98 -5.90
C ALA A 55 14.49 30.12 -6.29
N GLY A 56 14.74 30.67 -7.49
CA GLY A 56 16.09 30.90 -8.01
C GLY A 56 16.80 29.65 -8.56
N LYS A 57 16.15 28.47 -8.56
CA LYS A 57 16.66 27.28 -9.24
C LYS A 57 15.98 27.07 -10.59
N THR A 58 16.75 26.59 -11.56
CA THR A 58 16.26 26.20 -12.90
C THR A 58 15.97 24.71 -13.00
N SER A 59 16.24 23.95 -11.95
CA SER A 59 16.03 22.50 -11.89
C SER A 59 15.01 22.09 -10.83
N VAL A 60 14.28 21.01 -11.08
CA VAL A 60 13.34 20.41 -10.13
C VAL A 60 14.08 19.60 -9.08
N GLU A 61 13.75 19.80 -7.80
CA GLU A 61 14.52 19.20 -6.69
C GLU A 61 14.24 17.70 -6.50
N ASN A 62 13.01 17.29 -6.76
CA ASN A 62 12.52 15.96 -6.43
C ASN A 62 12.30 15.06 -7.67
N ALA A 63 12.94 15.37 -8.80
CA ALA A 63 13.07 14.44 -9.91
C ALA A 63 13.88 13.20 -9.48
N LEU A 64 13.63 12.03 -10.08
CA LEU A 64 14.39 10.80 -9.78
C LEU A 64 15.85 10.97 -10.17
N HIS A 65 16.11 11.67 -11.28
CA HIS A 65 17.43 12.03 -11.74
C HIS A 65 17.73 13.53 -11.55
N PRO A 66 18.98 13.91 -11.23
CA PRO A 66 19.35 15.30 -11.04
C PRO A 66 19.34 16.08 -12.36
N GLY A 67 19.12 17.40 -12.28
CA GLY A 67 19.31 18.32 -13.41
C GLY A 67 18.11 18.48 -14.35
N VAL A 68 16.95 17.90 -14.02
CA VAL A 68 15.71 18.09 -14.78
C VAL A 68 15.29 19.56 -14.75
N SER A 69 15.12 20.16 -15.92
CA SER A 69 14.67 21.55 -16.07
C SER A 69 13.23 21.73 -15.61
N ILE A 70 12.91 22.89 -15.02
CA ILE A 70 11.53 23.26 -14.67
C ILE A 70 10.61 23.36 -15.89
N HIS A 71 11.16 23.51 -17.10
CA HIS A 71 10.41 23.63 -18.35
C HIS A 71 10.16 22.28 -19.05
N GLU A 72 10.79 21.21 -18.58
CA GLU A 72 10.76 19.88 -19.23
C GLU A 72 10.05 18.85 -18.34
N THR A 73 9.26 19.28 -17.36
CA THR A 73 8.69 18.40 -16.33
C THR A 73 7.68 17.41 -16.90
N VAL A 74 6.88 17.80 -17.90
CA VAL A 74 5.92 16.92 -18.55
C VAL A 74 6.65 15.83 -19.34
N ASP A 75 7.53 16.21 -20.25
CA ASP A 75 8.34 15.29 -21.06
C ASP A 75 9.19 14.35 -20.19
N TYR A 76 9.73 14.87 -19.09
CA TYR A 76 10.46 14.07 -18.11
C TYR A 76 9.55 13.03 -17.45
N PHE A 77 8.39 13.45 -16.95
CA PHE A 77 7.44 12.54 -16.31
C PHE A 77 6.96 11.45 -17.26
N GLU A 78 6.65 11.80 -18.51
CA GLU A 78 6.26 10.83 -19.54
C GLU A 78 7.35 9.79 -19.77
N LYS A 79 8.62 10.22 -19.91
CA LYS A 79 9.75 9.29 -20.08
C LYS A 79 9.93 8.34 -18.89
N GLU A 80 9.78 8.83 -17.67
CA GLU A 80 9.87 7.98 -16.47
C GLU A 80 8.74 6.95 -16.42
N VAL A 81 7.52 7.33 -16.79
CA VAL A 81 6.37 6.41 -16.88
C VAL A 81 6.59 5.36 -17.96
N GLN A 82 7.10 5.75 -19.13
CA GLN A 82 7.40 4.79 -20.21
C GLN A 82 8.53 3.83 -19.82
N ALA A 83 9.61 4.33 -19.22
CA ALA A 83 10.69 3.48 -18.73
C ALA A 83 10.21 2.51 -17.64
N PHE A 84 9.34 2.97 -16.73
CA PHE A 84 8.68 2.10 -15.75
C PHE A 84 7.82 1.04 -16.43
N LEU A 85 6.99 1.43 -17.40
CA LEU A 85 6.11 0.52 -18.13
C LEU A 85 6.91 -0.57 -18.87
N GLU A 86 8.01 -0.22 -19.54
CA GLU A 86 8.86 -1.17 -20.27
C GLU A 86 9.41 -2.27 -19.35
N GLU A 87 9.82 -1.92 -18.13
CA GLU A 87 10.26 -2.89 -17.13
C GLU A 87 9.08 -3.70 -16.57
N PHE A 88 7.95 -3.06 -16.31
CA PHE A 88 6.76 -3.72 -15.76
C PHE A 88 6.17 -4.75 -16.73
N GLN A 89 6.21 -4.45 -18.03
CA GLN A 89 5.79 -5.35 -19.11
C GLN A 89 6.62 -6.64 -19.22
N LYS A 90 7.80 -6.69 -18.60
CA LYS A 90 8.59 -7.93 -18.52
C LYS A 90 8.02 -8.94 -17.53
N ILE A 91 7.16 -8.48 -16.62
CA ILE A 91 6.64 -9.26 -15.50
C ILE A 91 5.15 -9.55 -15.70
N THR A 92 4.38 -8.58 -16.20
CA THR A 92 2.95 -8.75 -16.44
C THR A 92 2.49 -8.00 -17.69
N ALA A 93 1.35 -8.40 -18.25
CA ALA A 93 0.68 -7.63 -19.28
C ALA A 93 0.20 -6.29 -18.69
N ALA A 94 0.79 -5.20 -19.16
CA ALA A 94 0.49 -3.85 -18.72
C ALA A 94 0.49 -2.86 -19.89
N ARG A 95 -0.30 -1.79 -19.79
CA ARG A 95 -0.25 -0.65 -20.72
C ARG A 95 -0.70 0.63 -20.04
N VAL A 96 -0.22 1.77 -20.52
CA VAL A 96 -0.76 3.07 -20.15
C VAL A 96 -2.17 3.22 -20.73
N LEU A 97 -3.07 3.80 -19.95
CA LEU A 97 -4.43 4.08 -20.37
C LEU A 97 -4.50 5.28 -21.30
N GLU A 98 -5.39 5.16 -22.29
CA GLU A 98 -5.76 6.26 -23.16
C GLU A 98 -6.74 7.20 -22.44
N TYR A 99 -6.98 8.35 -23.05
CA TYR A 99 -7.64 9.46 -22.37
C TYR A 99 -9.07 9.16 -21.86
N GLN A 100 -9.91 8.48 -22.65
CA GLN A 100 -11.24 8.04 -22.19
C GLN A 100 -11.16 7.02 -21.07
N GLU A 101 -10.18 6.12 -21.11
CA GLU A 101 -10.03 5.07 -20.11
C GLU A 101 -9.59 5.65 -18.77
N ILE A 102 -8.74 6.70 -18.78
CA ILE A 102 -8.40 7.46 -17.57
C ILE A 102 -9.68 8.05 -16.95
N MET A 103 -10.58 8.60 -17.76
CA MET A 103 -11.85 9.15 -17.27
C MET A 103 -12.78 8.09 -16.71
N ASP A 104 -12.89 6.95 -17.38
CA ASP A 104 -13.69 5.83 -16.89
C ASP A 104 -13.18 5.36 -15.52
N VAL A 105 -11.84 5.25 -15.33
CA VAL A 105 -11.23 4.89 -14.04
C VAL A 105 -11.54 5.93 -12.96
N LEU A 106 -11.32 7.21 -13.23
CA LEU A 106 -11.55 8.28 -12.24
C LEU A 106 -13.02 8.43 -11.87
N SER A 107 -13.90 8.30 -12.86
CA SER A 107 -15.35 8.33 -12.67
C SER A 107 -15.81 7.16 -11.79
N PHE A 108 -15.23 5.97 -12.00
CA PHE A 108 -15.44 4.83 -11.10
C PHE A 108 -14.89 5.10 -9.69
N SER A 109 -13.69 5.66 -9.54
CA SER A 109 -13.11 5.98 -8.23
C SER A 109 -14.01 6.93 -7.43
N LEU A 110 -14.75 7.82 -8.10
CA LEU A 110 -15.65 8.79 -7.49
C LEU A 110 -17.05 8.22 -7.22
N SER A 111 -17.65 7.46 -8.16
CA SER A 111 -19.07 7.09 -8.11
C SER A 111 -19.35 5.59 -8.08
N MET A 112 -18.32 4.74 -8.15
CA MET A 112 -18.44 3.28 -8.39
C MET A 112 -19.12 2.93 -9.72
N GLY A 113 -18.93 3.77 -10.73
CA GLY A 113 -19.37 3.54 -12.10
C GLY A 113 -20.85 3.80 -12.34
N GLU A 114 -21.54 4.43 -11.39
CA GLU A 114 -22.93 4.89 -11.57
C GLU A 114 -23.03 6.07 -12.51
N ASP A 115 -21.99 6.90 -12.53
CA ASP A 115 -21.81 7.94 -13.53
C ASP A 115 -20.71 7.50 -14.49
N ARG A 116 -20.93 7.65 -15.80
CA ARG A 116 -19.90 7.49 -16.82
C ARG A 116 -20.02 8.64 -17.79
N GLN A 117 -18.93 9.38 -17.90
CA GLN A 117 -18.88 10.57 -18.72
C GLN A 117 -18.14 10.28 -20.02
N GLU A 118 -18.80 10.52 -21.16
CA GLU A 118 -18.12 10.56 -22.45
C GLU A 118 -17.31 11.86 -22.56
N LEU A 119 -16.05 11.73 -22.93
CA LEU A 119 -15.17 12.88 -23.03
C LEU A 119 -15.53 13.77 -24.23
N PRO A 120 -15.60 15.10 -24.04
CA PRO A 120 -15.65 16.04 -25.15
C PRO A 120 -14.35 16.04 -25.94
N ASP A 121 -14.45 16.41 -27.22
CA ASP A 121 -13.30 16.58 -28.12
C ASP A 121 -12.22 17.54 -27.56
N CYS A 122 -12.63 18.49 -26.70
CA CYS A 122 -11.73 19.41 -26.03
C CYS A 122 -11.72 19.17 -24.51
N PRO A 123 -10.57 18.79 -23.92
CA PRO A 123 -10.45 18.42 -22.51
C PRO A 123 -10.42 19.64 -21.58
N LEU A 124 -11.53 20.36 -21.49
CA LEU A 124 -11.70 21.50 -20.59
C LEU A 124 -12.65 21.15 -19.46
N TYR A 125 -12.38 21.68 -18.27
CA TYR A 125 -13.24 21.52 -17.08
C TYR A 125 -13.47 20.07 -16.68
N MET A 126 -12.42 19.25 -16.76
CA MET A 126 -12.47 17.81 -16.44
C MET A 126 -12.97 17.54 -15.02
N ASP A 127 -12.67 18.42 -14.08
CA ASP A 127 -13.17 18.40 -12.72
C ASP A 127 -14.69 18.58 -12.64
N ALA A 128 -15.24 19.55 -13.38
CA ALA A 128 -16.68 19.74 -13.50
C ALA A 128 -17.33 18.54 -14.21
N LEU A 129 -16.70 18.05 -15.28
CA LEU A 129 -17.22 16.93 -16.06
C LEU A 129 -17.32 15.65 -15.22
N LEU A 130 -16.30 15.36 -14.40
CA LEU A 130 -16.29 14.22 -13.48
C LEU A 130 -17.31 14.32 -12.33
N SER A 131 -17.88 15.49 -12.06
CA SER A 131 -18.70 15.71 -10.86
C SER A 131 -20.09 16.30 -11.12
N GLN A 132 -20.40 16.71 -12.35
CA GLN A 132 -21.64 17.42 -12.67
C GLN A 132 -22.90 16.61 -12.43
N ASP A 133 -22.84 15.29 -12.64
CA ASP A 133 -23.97 14.36 -12.51
C ASP A 133 -23.88 13.51 -11.23
N ILE A 134 -22.91 13.81 -10.36
CA ILE A 134 -22.73 13.13 -9.08
C ILE A 134 -23.28 14.02 -7.96
N ASP A 135 -24.24 13.48 -7.20
CA ASP A 135 -24.75 14.16 -6.02
C ASP A 135 -23.88 13.84 -4.81
N PHE A 136 -23.19 14.85 -4.28
CA PHE A 136 -22.34 14.74 -3.10
C PHE A 136 -23.00 15.40 -1.90
N GLU A 137 -23.33 14.60 -0.88
CA GLU A 137 -23.75 15.11 0.41
C GLU A 137 -22.70 14.83 1.48
N PHE A 138 -22.16 15.90 2.07
CA PHE A 138 -21.24 15.81 3.20
C PHE A 138 -22.01 16.09 4.49
N GLY A 139 -22.36 15.04 5.21
CA GLY A 139 -22.96 15.11 6.55
C GLY A 139 -21.93 15.45 7.62
N GLY A 140 -22.21 15.11 8.89
CA GLY A 140 -21.27 15.30 9.99
C GLY A 140 -19.91 14.65 9.72
N ASN A 141 -19.83 13.33 9.91
CA ASN A 141 -18.66 12.54 9.52
C ASN A 141 -18.90 11.74 8.22
N ASP A 142 -20.16 11.59 7.82
CA ASP A 142 -20.57 10.79 6.67
C ASP A 142 -20.36 11.50 5.33
N ILE A 143 -20.29 10.66 4.30
CA ILE A 143 -20.30 11.05 2.89
C ILE A 143 -21.39 10.23 2.23
N PHE A 144 -22.24 10.87 1.44
CA PHE A 144 -23.19 10.21 0.57
C PHE A 144 -22.88 10.61 -0.87
N ILE A 145 -22.94 9.62 -1.75
CA ILE A 145 -22.72 9.76 -3.20
C ILE A 145 -23.93 9.15 -3.87
N ASN A 146 -24.67 9.94 -4.65
CA ASN A 146 -25.92 9.54 -5.30
C ASN A 146 -26.93 8.91 -4.30
N GLY A 147 -27.01 9.47 -3.09
CA GLY A 147 -27.89 8.98 -2.02
C GLY A 147 -27.41 7.71 -1.30
N LYS A 148 -26.28 7.11 -1.70
CA LYS A 148 -25.67 5.95 -1.03
C LYS A 148 -24.58 6.39 -0.06
N ARG A 149 -24.55 5.79 1.13
CA ARG A 149 -23.53 6.09 2.13
C ARG A 149 -22.21 5.46 1.71
N VAL A 150 -21.12 6.22 1.78
CA VAL A 150 -19.77 5.68 1.62
C VAL A 150 -19.37 4.95 2.91
N CYS A 151 -19.09 3.66 2.79
CA CYS A 151 -18.45 2.87 3.82
C CYS A 151 -16.99 2.66 3.45
N ALA A 152 -16.05 3.08 4.31
CA ALA A 152 -14.63 2.85 4.11
C ALA A 152 -14.05 2.01 5.26
N VAL A 153 -13.26 1.00 4.91
CA VAL A 153 -12.59 0.12 5.87
C VAL A 153 -11.10 0.12 5.56
N SER A 154 -10.32 0.70 6.46
CA SER A 154 -8.87 0.79 6.34
C SER A 154 -8.19 -0.44 6.91
N MET A 155 -7.36 -1.09 6.12
CA MET A 155 -6.51 -2.19 6.59
C MET A 155 -5.24 -1.62 7.22
N LEU A 156 -4.81 -2.17 8.35
CA LEU A 156 -3.67 -1.61 9.11
C LEU A 156 -2.32 -2.17 8.68
N ILE A 157 -2.32 -3.31 7.97
CA ILE A 157 -1.12 -3.96 7.43
C ILE A 157 -1.43 -4.52 6.04
N PRO A 158 -0.41 -4.65 5.17
CA PRO A 158 -0.54 -5.43 3.94
C PRO A 158 -1.00 -6.86 4.23
N TYR A 159 -1.94 -7.37 3.44
CA TYR A 159 -2.54 -8.69 3.60
C TYR A 159 -2.82 -9.34 2.24
N GLU A 160 -2.91 -10.66 2.18
CA GLU A 160 -3.25 -11.42 0.97
C GLU A 160 -4.76 -11.32 0.69
N LEU A 161 -5.14 -10.83 -0.48
CA LEU A 161 -6.52 -10.36 -0.72
C LEU A 161 -7.42 -11.33 -1.47
N ASP A 162 -6.87 -12.42 -2.01
CA ASP A 162 -7.62 -13.32 -2.91
C ASP A 162 -8.90 -13.87 -2.27
N GLU A 163 -8.82 -14.27 -0.99
CA GLU A 163 -9.99 -14.76 -0.25
C GLU A 163 -11.01 -13.63 -0.01
N ILE A 164 -10.56 -12.43 0.34
CA ILE A 164 -11.43 -11.26 0.52
C ILE A 164 -12.14 -10.92 -0.80
N TYR A 165 -11.40 -10.83 -1.90
CA TYR A 165 -11.96 -10.54 -3.22
C TYR A 165 -12.97 -11.59 -3.66
N SER A 166 -12.68 -12.88 -3.45
CA SER A 166 -13.61 -13.97 -3.80
C SER A 166 -14.95 -13.86 -3.06
N ARG A 167 -14.94 -13.44 -1.79
CA ARG A 167 -16.17 -13.26 -0.98
C ARG A 167 -16.95 -12.00 -1.34
N LEU A 168 -16.33 -11.05 -2.06
CA LEU A 168 -16.93 -9.80 -2.50
C LEU A 168 -17.34 -9.80 -3.97
N GLU A 169 -17.20 -10.92 -4.70
CA GLU A 169 -17.46 -11.01 -6.15
C GLU A 169 -18.84 -10.50 -6.58
N HIS A 170 -19.85 -10.64 -5.72
CA HIS A 170 -21.24 -10.22 -5.98
C HIS A 170 -21.52 -8.75 -5.64
N MET A 171 -20.50 -7.95 -5.30
CA MET A 171 -20.67 -6.57 -4.84
C MET A 171 -19.81 -5.62 -5.67
N THR A 172 -20.30 -4.41 -5.93
CA THR A 172 -19.45 -3.36 -6.50
C THR A 172 -18.64 -2.71 -5.40
N TYR A 173 -17.33 -2.63 -5.58
CA TYR A 173 -16.43 -1.99 -4.63
C TYR A 173 -15.18 -1.45 -5.33
N ARG A 174 -14.43 -0.63 -4.60
CA ARG A 174 -13.03 -0.37 -4.94
C ARG A 174 -12.15 -0.62 -3.74
N HIS A 175 -10.98 -1.16 -4.00
CA HIS A 175 -9.95 -1.32 -3.01
C HIS A 175 -8.71 -0.54 -3.47
N THR A 176 -8.24 0.35 -2.60
CA THR A 176 -7.15 1.28 -2.94
C THR A 176 -6.04 1.19 -1.91
N ARG A 177 -4.86 0.81 -2.38
CA ARG A 177 -3.60 0.97 -1.67
C ARG A 177 -2.89 2.20 -2.20
N ARG A 178 -2.28 2.98 -1.31
CA ARG A 178 -1.55 4.18 -1.68
C ARG A 178 -0.27 4.29 -0.89
N LEU A 179 0.81 4.68 -1.56
CA LEU A 179 2.10 4.94 -0.95
C LEU A 179 2.60 6.33 -1.36
N LEU A 180 2.62 7.28 -0.42
CA LEU A 180 3.33 8.55 -0.62
C LEU A 180 4.82 8.30 -0.40
N LEU A 181 5.61 8.38 -1.46
CA LEU A 181 6.96 7.82 -1.51
C LEU A 181 8.02 8.75 -0.92
N PHE A 182 8.93 8.16 -0.16
CA PHE A 182 10.00 8.81 0.60
C PHE A 182 11.30 8.12 0.24
N ASN A 183 12.38 8.89 0.08
CA ASN A 183 13.70 8.26 0.05
C ASN A 183 14.07 7.78 1.47
N GLU A 184 15.08 6.91 1.57
CA GLU A 184 15.51 6.31 2.83
C GLU A 184 15.80 7.36 3.93
N LYS A 185 16.44 8.49 3.57
CA LYS A 185 16.77 9.56 4.52
C LYS A 185 15.51 10.25 5.06
N GLU A 186 14.56 10.55 4.18
CA GLU A 186 13.27 11.15 4.53
C GLU A 186 12.46 10.20 5.41
N ALA A 187 12.41 8.92 5.04
CA ALA A 187 11.71 7.87 5.78
C ALA A 187 12.27 7.71 7.19
N LYS A 188 13.60 7.55 7.33
CA LYS A 188 14.27 7.46 8.64
C LYS A 188 14.00 8.68 9.53
N ARG A 189 14.02 9.89 8.97
CA ARG A 189 13.74 11.12 9.71
C ARG A 189 12.31 11.15 10.25
N ASP A 190 11.33 10.90 9.39
CA ASP A 190 9.91 10.99 9.78
C ASP A 190 9.54 9.82 10.71
N PHE A 191 10.10 8.63 10.48
CA PHE A 191 9.93 7.47 11.35
C PHE A 191 10.55 7.68 12.75
N LEU A 192 11.74 8.30 12.84
CA LEU A 192 12.35 8.68 14.13
C LEU A 192 11.50 9.73 14.87
N ARG A 193 10.87 10.67 14.16
CA ARG A 193 9.96 11.66 14.77
C ARG A 193 8.77 10.96 15.43
N TYR A 194 8.20 9.96 14.77
CA TYR A 194 7.06 9.19 15.28
C TYR A 194 7.46 8.28 16.47
N THR A 195 8.55 7.54 16.33
CA THR A 195 9.01 6.55 17.33
C THR A 195 9.90 7.14 18.42
N GLY A 196 10.24 8.43 18.37
CA GLY A 196 11.23 9.06 19.26
C GLY A 196 10.88 8.97 20.75
N ARG A 197 9.58 8.86 21.08
CA ARG A 197 9.08 8.70 22.46
C ARG A 197 8.81 7.25 22.86
N TRP A 198 8.94 6.31 21.93
CA TRP A 198 8.72 4.90 22.21
C TRP A 198 9.87 4.35 23.06
N PHE A 199 9.53 3.52 24.04
CA PHE A 199 10.50 2.85 24.92
C PHE A 199 11.61 3.80 25.42
N PRO A 200 11.28 4.92 26.09
CA PRO A 200 12.21 6.03 26.31
C PRO A 200 13.48 5.64 27.08
N THR A 201 13.41 4.59 27.90
CA THR A 201 14.53 4.06 28.68
C THR A 201 15.08 2.72 28.17
N ARG A 202 14.50 2.14 27.10
CA ARG A 202 14.82 0.80 26.60
C ARG A 202 15.16 0.83 25.12
N SER A 203 16.33 1.38 24.79
CA SER A 203 16.81 1.54 23.41
C SER A 203 16.89 0.24 22.62
N VAL A 204 17.22 -0.88 23.28
CA VAL A 204 17.26 -2.22 22.65
C VAL A 204 15.87 -2.65 22.19
N LEU A 205 14.85 -2.52 23.05
CA LEU A 205 13.47 -2.85 22.67
C LEU A 205 12.96 -1.94 21.57
N ARG A 206 13.31 -0.64 21.61
CA ARG A 206 12.99 0.26 20.51
C ARG A 206 13.60 -0.24 19.21
N ARG A 207 14.90 -0.56 19.21
CA ARG A 207 15.56 -1.09 18.01
C ARG A 207 14.84 -2.32 17.48
N MET A 208 14.62 -3.34 18.32
CA MET A 208 13.94 -4.58 17.93
C MET A 208 12.52 -4.33 17.40
N ALA A 209 11.77 -3.41 18.00
CA ALA A 209 10.41 -3.08 17.57
C ALA A 209 10.36 -2.23 16.29
N THR A 210 11.50 -1.72 15.83
CA THR A 210 11.59 -0.82 14.66
C THR A 210 12.50 -1.35 13.55
N GLU A 211 13.16 -2.47 13.80
CA GLU A 211 14.03 -3.14 12.85
C GLU A 211 13.20 -3.58 11.64
N ASP A 212 13.80 -3.53 10.46
CA ASP A 212 13.21 -3.97 9.18
C ASP A 212 11.94 -3.23 8.71
N ILE A 213 11.45 -2.20 9.42
CA ILE A 213 10.30 -1.41 8.95
C ILE A 213 10.65 -0.54 7.74
N ILE A 214 11.85 0.03 7.70
CA ILE A 214 12.32 0.85 6.58
C ILE A 214 13.02 -0.07 5.58
N SER A 215 12.58 -0.04 4.32
CA SER A 215 13.02 -0.94 3.27
C SER A 215 13.38 -0.17 1.97
N VAL A 216 13.17 -0.74 0.79
CA VAL A 216 13.49 -0.13 -0.51
C VAL A 216 12.48 0.97 -0.85
N TYR A 217 11.19 0.65 -0.85
CA TYR A 217 10.10 1.58 -1.10
C TYR A 217 9.49 2.01 0.21
N ASN A 218 9.74 3.24 0.62
CA ASN A 218 9.27 3.76 1.90
C ASN A 218 8.24 4.84 1.69
N GLY A 219 7.31 4.96 2.64
CA GLY A 219 6.33 6.02 2.55
C GLY A 219 5.21 5.92 3.55
N TYR A 220 4.30 6.89 3.43
CA TYR A 220 3.01 6.85 4.09
C TYR A 220 2.09 5.93 3.32
N TYR A 221 1.73 4.82 3.94
CA TYR A 221 0.88 3.79 3.37
C TYR A 221 -0.55 3.88 3.89
N THR A 222 -1.50 3.73 2.99
CA THR A 222 -2.92 3.55 3.31
C THR A 222 -3.46 2.44 2.44
N ASP A 223 -4.31 1.59 3.02
CA ASP A 223 -4.95 0.44 2.38
C ASP A 223 -6.42 0.50 2.76
N THR A 224 -7.31 0.61 1.80
CA THR A 224 -8.72 0.94 2.08
C THR A 224 -9.66 0.28 1.09
N PHE A 225 -10.61 -0.48 1.61
CA PHE A 225 -11.81 -0.88 0.87
C PHE A 225 -12.87 0.21 0.98
N LEU A 226 -13.51 0.55 -0.14
CA LEU A 226 -14.62 1.48 -0.20
C LEU A 226 -15.84 0.81 -0.86
N PHE A 227 -17.00 1.06 -0.26
CA PHE A 227 -18.31 0.60 -0.73
C PHE A 227 -19.32 1.75 -0.73
N HIS A 228 -20.23 1.78 -1.71
CA HIS A 228 -21.38 2.67 -1.72
C HIS A 228 -22.62 1.85 -1.35
N LEU A 229 -23.14 2.08 -0.15
CA LEU A 229 -24.19 1.25 0.45
C LEU A 229 -25.49 2.03 0.59
N ASP A 230 -26.59 1.39 0.19
CA ASP A 230 -27.92 1.89 0.56
C ASP A 230 -28.11 1.82 2.08
N GLN A 231 -28.89 2.73 2.63
CA GLN A 231 -29.14 2.81 4.07
C GLN A 231 -29.64 1.48 4.67
N ALA A 232 -30.43 0.70 3.91
CA ALA A 232 -30.93 -0.60 4.36
C ALA A 232 -29.86 -1.69 4.44
N ASN A 233 -28.77 -1.54 3.68
CA ASN A 233 -27.71 -2.54 3.55
C ASN A 233 -26.45 -2.19 4.36
N ASP A 234 -26.31 -0.95 4.84
CA ASP A 234 -25.12 -0.46 5.54
C ASP A 234 -24.77 -1.29 6.79
N GLU A 235 -25.67 -1.39 7.77
CA GLU A 235 -25.40 -2.12 9.01
C GLU A 235 -25.21 -3.64 8.80
N PRO A 236 -26.07 -4.35 8.01
CA PRO A 236 -25.84 -5.75 7.70
C PRO A 236 -24.51 -6.02 7.00
N PHE A 237 -24.14 -5.18 6.03
CA PHE A 237 -22.89 -5.33 5.30
C PHE A 237 -21.68 -5.10 6.20
N ARG A 238 -21.70 -4.04 7.02
CA ARG A 238 -20.62 -3.77 7.97
C ARG A 238 -20.39 -4.97 8.88
N ALA A 239 -21.46 -5.54 9.45
CA ALA A 239 -21.35 -6.72 10.29
C ALA A 239 -20.76 -7.94 9.55
N PHE A 240 -21.19 -8.16 8.30
CA PHE A 240 -20.64 -9.23 7.45
C PHE A 240 -19.14 -9.03 7.19
N PHE A 241 -18.75 -7.83 6.74
CA PHE A 241 -17.37 -7.57 6.33
C PHE A 241 -16.40 -7.58 7.53
N THR A 242 -16.83 -7.05 8.68
CA THR A 242 -16.01 -7.11 9.91
C THR A 242 -15.87 -8.53 10.44
N ASP A 243 -16.94 -9.34 10.45
CA ASP A 243 -16.85 -10.76 10.85
C ASP A 243 -15.93 -11.55 9.91
N MET A 244 -15.96 -11.25 8.62
CA MET A 244 -15.03 -11.83 7.64
C MET A 244 -13.57 -11.49 8.01
N LEU A 245 -13.25 -10.21 8.21
CA LEU A 245 -11.89 -9.77 8.57
C LEU A 245 -11.44 -10.30 9.93
N ASP A 246 -12.34 -10.37 10.91
CA ASP A 246 -12.07 -10.91 12.24
C ASP A 246 -11.70 -12.40 12.18
N ARG A 247 -12.37 -13.20 11.33
CA ARG A 247 -12.05 -14.62 11.12
C ARG A 247 -10.68 -14.82 10.50
N GLU A 248 -10.33 -13.97 9.56
CA GLU A 248 -9.00 -13.94 8.95
C GLU A 248 -7.94 -13.29 9.86
N CYS A 249 -8.33 -12.82 11.04
CA CYS A 249 -7.48 -12.13 12.03
C CYS A 249 -6.75 -10.90 11.46
N VAL A 250 -7.36 -10.21 10.49
CA VAL A 250 -6.77 -9.05 9.83
C VAL A 250 -7.08 -7.79 10.64
N PRO A 251 -6.09 -6.97 11.00
CA PRO A 251 -6.35 -5.73 11.73
C PRO A 251 -6.89 -4.63 10.80
N TYR A 252 -8.05 -4.06 11.15
CA TYR A 252 -8.71 -3.01 10.37
C TYR A 252 -9.31 -1.90 11.24
N ILE A 253 -9.72 -0.81 10.59
CA ILE A 253 -10.52 0.27 11.15
C ILE A 253 -11.71 0.52 10.21
N VAL A 254 -12.93 0.48 10.75
CA VAL A 254 -14.10 1.01 10.05
C VAL A 254 -14.11 2.52 10.21
N GLU A 255 -13.94 3.24 9.10
CA GLU A 255 -13.72 4.68 9.13
C GLU A 255 -15.04 5.43 9.29
N GLU A 256 -15.25 5.95 10.50
CA GLU A 256 -16.33 6.90 10.77
C GLU A 256 -15.74 8.30 10.95
N PHE A 257 -14.86 8.49 11.94
CA PHE A 257 -14.33 9.81 12.27
C PHE A 257 -13.42 10.40 11.17
N ASN A 258 -12.57 9.59 10.54
CA ASN A 258 -11.64 10.05 9.51
C ASN A 258 -12.15 9.77 8.09
N LEU A 259 -13.40 9.34 7.91
CA LEU A 259 -13.96 8.91 6.62
C LEU A 259 -13.65 9.89 5.49
N LYS A 260 -13.92 11.19 5.70
CA LYS A 260 -13.61 12.24 4.71
C LYS A 260 -12.14 12.29 4.32
N LYS A 261 -11.23 12.21 5.30
CA LYS A 261 -9.79 12.22 5.01
C LYS A 261 -9.42 11.00 4.19
N VAL A 262 -9.86 9.81 4.62
CA VAL A 262 -9.55 8.53 3.96
C VAL A 262 -10.11 8.50 2.54
N PHE A 263 -11.37 8.89 2.36
CA PHE A 263 -12.00 9.01 1.05
C PHE A 263 -11.19 9.91 0.11
N TRP A 264 -10.89 11.14 0.50
CA TRP A 264 -10.07 12.03 -0.32
C TRP A 264 -8.65 11.49 -0.55
N GLY A 265 -8.07 10.81 0.44
CA GLY A 265 -6.75 10.19 0.32
C GLY A 265 -6.70 9.05 -0.69
N SER A 266 -7.79 8.27 -0.76
CA SER A 266 -7.95 7.15 -1.68
C SER A 266 -8.20 7.57 -3.13
N LEU A 267 -8.49 8.85 -3.40
CA LEU A 267 -8.74 9.31 -4.76
C LEU A 267 -7.42 9.64 -5.48
N PRO A 268 -7.23 9.14 -6.70
CA PRO A 268 -6.06 9.47 -7.51
C PRO A 268 -5.88 10.98 -7.71
N GLY A 269 -4.65 11.46 -7.64
CA GLY A 269 -4.32 12.88 -7.87
C GLY A 269 -4.46 13.78 -6.63
N LEU A 270 -5.14 13.35 -5.56
CA LEU A 270 -5.25 14.11 -4.31
C LEU A 270 -4.04 13.88 -3.38
N TYR A 271 -2.87 14.33 -3.84
CA TYR A 271 -1.54 14.05 -3.27
C TYR A 271 -1.42 14.30 -1.74
N LEU A 272 -2.00 15.38 -1.19
CA LEU A 272 -1.83 15.74 0.22
C LEU A 272 -2.95 15.22 1.14
N ALA A 273 -3.99 14.59 0.61
CA ALA A 273 -5.08 14.09 1.43
C ALA A 273 -4.60 12.89 2.28
N ASN A 274 -5.08 12.79 3.52
CA ASN A 274 -4.73 11.71 4.46
C ASN A 274 -3.20 11.45 4.62
N ALA A 275 -2.39 12.50 4.72
CA ALA A 275 -0.92 12.39 4.84
C ALA A 275 -0.43 12.24 6.30
N ASP A 276 -1.24 11.60 7.15
CA ASP A 276 -0.94 11.36 8.57
C ASP A 276 -0.60 9.88 8.96
N PRO A 277 -0.48 8.87 8.06
CA PRO A 277 -0.24 7.49 8.51
C PRO A 277 1.24 7.27 8.87
N THR A 278 1.52 6.13 9.51
CA THR A 278 2.88 5.74 9.87
C THR A 278 3.71 5.42 8.63
N VAL A 279 5.03 5.67 8.67
CA VAL A 279 5.92 5.23 7.61
C VAL A 279 6.05 3.71 7.65
N ILE A 280 5.86 3.06 6.50
CA ILE A 280 6.17 1.64 6.27
C ILE A 280 7.12 1.52 5.08
N GLY A 281 7.79 0.38 4.98
CA GLY A 281 8.67 0.02 3.87
C GLY A 281 8.24 -1.29 3.23
N PHE A 282 8.39 -1.36 1.91
CA PHE A 282 8.26 -2.56 1.09
C PHE A 282 9.59 -2.89 0.44
N GLN A 283 9.96 -4.17 0.41
CA GLN A 283 11.20 -4.61 -0.22
C GLN A 283 11.05 -4.63 -1.74
N ASP A 284 9.86 -5.01 -2.22
CA ASP A 284 9.52 -5.06 -3.63
C ASP A 284 8.15 -4.40 -3.91
N LEU A 285 7.95 -3.87 -5.11
CA LEU A 285 6.64 -3.34 -5.50
C LEU A 285 5.56 -4.43 -5.57
N SER A 286 5.92 -5.71 -5.78
CA SER A 286 4.94 -6.81 -5.74
C SER A 286 4.24 -6.96 -4.38
N GLU A 287 4.87 -6.51 -3.29
CA GLU A 287 4.24 -6.51 -1.95
C GLU A 287 3.15 -5.43 -1.81
N PHE A 288 3.23 -4.39 -2.65
CA PHE A 288 2.26 -3.30 -2.71
C PHE A 288 1.16 -3.57 -3.75
N LEU A 289 1.56 -4.05 -4.93
CA LEU A 289 0.67 -4.35 -6.05
C LEU A 289 -0.18 -5.60 -5.79
N HIS A 290 -1.22 -5.78 -6.58
CA HIS A 290 -1.94 -7.05 -6.67
C HIS A 290 -1.07 -8.09 -7.38
N ALA A 291 -0.25 -8.80 -6.61
CA ALA A 291 0.59 -9.90 -7.07
C ALA A 291 0.57 -11.05 -6.05
N HIS A 292 0.57 -12.28 -6.54
CA HIS A 292 0.70 -13.48 -5.71
C HIS A 292 2.18 -13.81 -5.53
N ILE A 293 2.69 -13.68 -4.31
CA ILE A 293 4.09 -13.94 -4.00
C ILE A 293 4.23 -15.41 -3.57
N GLU A 294 4.83 -16.23 -4.43
CA GLU A 294 5.13 -17.62 -4.13
C GLU A 294 6.29 -17.69 -3.12
N VAL A 295 5.96 -17.87 -1.86
CA VAL A 295 6.97 -18.17 -0.84
C VAL A 295 7.46 -19.59 -1.07
N LYS A 296 8.68 -19.73 -1.60
CA LYS A 296 9.40 -21.01 -1.53
C LYS A 296 9.50 -21.39 -0.06
N LYS A 297 8.69 -22.35 0.39
CA LYS A 297 8.89 -23.01 1.67
C LYS A 297 10.22 -23.75 1.58
N GLU A 298 11.30 -23.06 1.89
CA GLU A 298 12.48 -23.73 2.43
C GLU A 298 12.00 -24.38 3.73
N THR A 299 11.61 -25.64 3.60
CA THR A 299 11.42 -26.52 4.74
C THR A 299 12.82 -26.86 5.21
N GLU A 300 13.58 -25.86 5.67
CA GLU A 300 14.73 -26.14 6.50
C GLU A 300 14.12 -26.65 7.79
N ASP A 301 14.09 -27.97 7.93
CA ASP A 301 13.71 -28.62 9.17
C ASP A 301 14.79 -28.26 10.20
N ILE A 302 14.54 -27.15 10.90
CA ILE A 302 15.43 -26.59 11.92
C ILE A 302 15.69 -27.66 13.00
N LEU A 303 14.72 -28.56 13.23
CA LEU A 303 14.87 -29.69 14.15
C LEU A 303 15.84 -30.74 13.60
N GLU A 304 15.84 -31.01 12.30
CA GLU A 304 16.75 -31.97 11.66
C GLU A 304 18.19 -31.45 11.61
N LYS A 305 18.40 -30.15 11.33
CA LYS A 305 19.71 -29.50 11.49
C LYS A 305 20.16 -29.50 12.95
N ALA A 306 19.28 -29.21 13.90
CA ALA A 306 19.61 -29.23 15.33
C ALA A 306 19.96 -30.64 15.80
N GLN A 307 19.23 -31.68 15.40
CA GLN A 307 19.55 -33.07 15.70
C GLN A 307 20.92 -33.49 15.17
N ASN A 308 21.24 -33.09 13.94
CA ASN A 308 22.51 -33.42 13.29
C ASN A 308 23.70 -32.57 13.78
N SER A 309 23.47 -31.55 14.60
CA SER A 309 24.53 -30.71 15.20
C SER A 309 24.66 -30.87 16.72
N LEU A 310 23.88 -31.76 17.34
CA LEU A 310 24.11 -32.20 18.72
C LEU A 310 25.33 -33.11 18.77
N VAL A 311 26.39 -32.64 19.41
CA VAL A 311 27.50 -33.50 19.83
C VAL A 311 27.04 -34.26 21.07
N GLU A 312 26.92 -35.60 20.99
CA GLU A 312 26.73 -36.43 22.17
C GLU A 312 27.95 -36.31 23.08
N VAL A 313 27.85 -35.46 24.10
CA VAL A 313 28.81 -35.45 25.19
C VAL A 313 28.29 -36.43 26.24
N SER A 314 28.89 -37.62 26.30
CA SER A 314 28.67 -38.55 27.41
C SER A 314 29.29 -37.93 28.66
N VAL A 315 28.48 -37.31 29.51
CA VAL A 315 28.90 -36.88 30.83
C VAL A 315 28.83 -38.11 31.74
N ASP A 316 29.98 -38.65 32.14
CA ASP A 316 30.03 -39.67 33.18
C ASP A 316 29.74 -38.99 34.53
N VAL A 317 28.49 -39.11 34.97
CA VAL A 317 27.98 -38.46 36.17
C VAL A 317 28.69 -38.95 37.43
N ASN A 318 29.32 -40.13 37.39
CA ASN A 318 29.98 -40.71 38.57
C ASN A 318 31.34 -40.04 38.88
N GLU A 319 32.08 -39.55 37.89
CA GLU A 319 33.34 -38.81 38.11
C GLU A 319 33.10 -37.45 38.78
N TYR A 320 31.97 -36.80 38.49
CA TYR A 320 31.64 -35.46 39.03
C TYR A 320 31.16 -35.46 40.48
N ILE A 321 30.69 -36.60 40.99
CA ILE A 321 30.14 -36.72 42.35
C ILE A 321 31.24 -37.12 43.36
N GLU A 322 32.25 -37.88 42.95
CA GLU A 322 33.34 -38.30 43.86
C GLU A 322 34.32 -37.16 44.19
N ASP A 323 34.49 -36.17 43.30
CA ASP A 323 35.48 -35.09 43.47
C ASP A 323 35.00 -33.90 44.33
N ARG A 324 33.74 -33.93 44.83
CA ARG A 324 33.19 -32.89 45.74
C ARG A 324 32.86 -33.39 47.15
N GLY A 325 33.22 -34.63 47.48
CA GLY A 325 32.96 -35.24 48.79
C GLY A 325 34.01 -34.98 49.88
N HIS A 326 35.13 -34.29 49.59
CA HIS A 326 36.30 -34.23 50.48
C HIS A 326 36.88 -32.83 50.77
N GLU A 327 36.07 -31.77 50.71
CA GLU A 327 36.44 -30.47 51.31
C GLU A 327 35.35 -29.99 52.27
N GLY A 328 35.37 -30.53 53.49
CA GLY A 328 34.43 -30.16 54.54
C GLY A 328 34.73 -30.85 55.86
N GLY A 329 35.90 -30.59 56.46
CA GLY A 329 36.21 -31.07 57.79
C GLY A 329 37.51 -30.52 58.37
N GLU A 330 37.37 -29.91 59.56
CA GLU A 330 38.37 -29.55 60.58
C GLU A 330 38.78 -28.06 60.66
N VAL A 331 38.05 -27.29 61.48
CA VAL A 331 38.31 -26.86 62.90
C VAL A 331 39.04 -25.51 62.96
#